data_AF-A0A453QH80-F1
#
_entry.id   AF-A0A453QH80-F1
#
_cell.length_a   1.000
_cell.length_b   1.000
_cell.length_c   1.000
_cell.angle_alpha   90.00
_cell.angle_beta   90.00
_cell.angle_gamma   90.00
#
_symmetry.space_group_name_H-M   'P 1'
#
loop_
_entity.id
_entity.type
_entity.pdbx_description
1 polymer ?
#
loop_
_entity_poly.entity_id
_entity_poly.type
_entity_poly.pdbx_seq_one_letter_code
_entity_poly.pdbx_strand_id
1 'polypeptide(L)'
;RCPFCRKVREMVSVLDLDVLFYPCPQKGPTFRPKVLEMGGKKQFPYMVDPNTGVAMYESDAIIKYLADTYGDGTVPIMLSLGLFTTITAGLAMIWRVWKGSSYTVSKLPPQPIEIWAYEV
;
A
#
# COMPACT_ATOMS: atom_id res chain seq x y z
N ARG A 1 8.58 0.62 -6.35
CA ARG A 1 7.18 0.10 -6.30
C ARG A 1 7.21 -1.25 -5.59
N CYS A 2 6.52 -1.40 -4.45
CA CYS A 2 6.46 -2.65 -3.69
C CYS A 2 5.24 -3.48 -4.15
N PRO A 3 5.40 -4.76 -4.51
CA PRO A 3 4.29 -5.60 -4.97
C PRO A 3 3.22 -5.80 -3.88
N PHE A 4 3.62 -5.96 -2.62
CA PHE A 4 2.69 -6.09 -1.49
C PHE A 4 1.86 -4.82 -1.25
N CYS A 5 2.47 -3.64 -1.38
CA CYS A 5 1.74 -2.38 -1.31
C CYS A 5 0.77 -2.20 -2.49
N ARG A 6 1.06 -2.77 -3.67
CA ARG A 6 0.17 -2.72 -4.82
C ARG A 6 -1.13 -3.48 -4.52
N LYS A 7 -1.04 -4.69 -3.97
CA LYS A 7 -2.22 -5.49 -3.58
C LYS A 7 -3.16 -4.73 -2.64
N VAL A 8 -2.61 -4.08 -1.60
CA VAL A 8 -3.43 -3.27 -0.68
C VAL A 8 -4.11 -2.11 -1.40
N ARG A 9 -3.42 -1.42 -2.33
CA ARG A 9 -4.03 -0.33 -3.12
C ARG A 9 -5.13 -0.83 -4.07
N GLU A 10 -4.96 -2.00 -4.66
CA GLU A 10 -5.99 -2.64 -5.48
C GLU A 10 -7.23 -2.92 -4.63
N MET A 11 -7.08 -3.50 -3.43
CA MET A 11 -8.23 -3.74 -2.54
C MET A 11 -8.94 -2.44 -2.14
N VAL A 12 -8.18 -1.40 -1.78
CA VAL A 12 -8.73 -0.07 -1.49
C VAL A 12 -9.51 0.48 -2.69
N SER A 13 -8.99 0.31 -3.90
CA SER A 13 -9.67 0.75 -5.13
C SER A 13 -10.95 -0.04 -5.40
N VAL A 14 -10.97 -1.35 -5.08
CA VAL A 14 -12.15 -2.20 -5.21
C VAL A 14 -13.27 -1.80 -4.24
N LEU A 15 -12.90 -1.45 -3.00
CA LEU A 15 -13.84 -1.00 -1.97
C LEU A 15 -14.19 0.50 -2.09
N ASP A 16 -13.57 1.22 -3.02
CA ASP A 16 -13.71 2.66 -3.20
C ASP A 16 -13.52 3.46 -1.90
N LEU A 17 -12.48 3.10 -1.13
CA LEU A 17 -12.20 3.72 0.16
C LEU A 17 -11.30 4.96 0.02
N ASP A 18 -11.72 6.05 0.65
CA ASP A 18 -10.89 7.25 0.82
C ASP A 18 -9.75 6.98 1.81
N VAL A 19 -8.51 6.90 1.28
CA VAL A 19 -7.33 6.64 2.11
C VAL A 19 -6.20 7.62 1.85
N LEU A 20 -5.47 7.94 2.91
CA LEU A 20 -4.28 8.77 2.84
C LEU A 20 -3.01 7.92 2.66
N PHE A 21 -2.44 7.95 1.45
CA PHE A 21 -1.21 7.23 1.15
C PHE A 21 0.04 8.02 1.54
N TYR A 22 0.90 7.40 2.36
CA TYR A 22 2.22 7.93 2.70
C TYR A 22 3.32 7.21 1.90
N PRO A 23 3.83 7.80 0.80
CA PRO A 23 4.83 7.14 -0.04
C PRO A 23 6.16 7.02 0.71
N CYS A 24 6.68 5.79 0.79
CA CYS A 24 7.93 5.48 1.49
C CYS A 24 8.99 4.92 0.51
N PRO A 25 9.58 5.75 -0.38
CA PRO A 25 10.61 5.30 -1.31
C PRO A 25 11.84 4.77 -0.56
N GLN A 26 12.64 3.94 -1.24
CA GLN A 26 13.89 3.47 -0.66
C GLN A 26 14.83 4.65 -0.37
N LYS A 27 15.42 4.67 0.82
CA LYS A 27 16.29 5.75 1.33
C LYS A 27 15.61 7.11 1.54
N GLY A 28 14.26 7.18 1.51
CA GLY A 28 13.52 8.41 1.81
C GLY A 28 13.58 8.77 3.31
N PRO A 29 13.88 10.02 3.69
CA PRO A 29 14.01 10.43 5.09
C PRO A 29 12.67 10.77 5.76
N THR A 30 11.59 10.99 5.01
CA THR A 30 10.38 11.64 5.52
C THR A 30 9.44 10.70 6.29
N PHE A 31 8.75 9.79 5.61
CA PHE A 31 7.70 8.97 6.21
C PHE A 31 8.21 7.61 6.72
N ARG A 32 9.40 7.22 6.26
CA ARG A 32 10.02 5.93 6.57
C ARG A 32 10.39 5.80 8.07
N PRO A 33 10.88 6.85 8.75
CA PRO A 33 11.06 6.84 10.21
C PRO A 33 9.74 6.80 10.98
N LYS A 34 8.69 7.49 10.50
CA LYS A 34 7.37 7.52 11.16
C LYS A 34 6.77 6.12 11.34
N VAL A 35 6.98 5.21 10.37
CA VAL A 35 6.53 3.81 10.50
C VAL A 35 7.29 3.05 11.58
N LEU A 36 8.57 3.38 11.81
CA LEU A 36 9.34 2.80 12.92
C LEU A 36 8.80 3.30 14.26
N GLU A 37 8.42 4.57 14.36
CA GLU A 37 7.84 5.14 15.59
C GLU A 37 6.46 4.56 15.89
N MET A 38 5.61 4.40 14.88
CA MET A 38 4.23 3.94 15.07
C MET A 38 4.11 2.43 15.24
N GLY A 39 4.83 1.63 14.45
CA GLY A 39 4.69 0.17 14.46
C GLY A 39 5.94 -0.61 14.86
N GLY A 40 7.05 0.08 15.19
CA GLY A 40 8.27 -0.55 15.71
C GLY A 40 9.12 -1.29 14.67
N LYS A 41 8.63 -1.50 13.44
CA LYS A 41 9.35 -2.21 12.36
C LYS A 41 9.28 -1.46 11.04
N LYS A 42 10.40 -1.42 10.30
CA LYS A 42 10.49 -0.89 8.93
C LYS A 42 9.95 -1.87 7.88
N GLN A 43 8.76 -2.41 8.13
CA GLN A 43 8.05 -3.33 7.23
C GLN A 43 6.90 -2.60 6.53
N PHE A 44 6.66 -2.92 5.26
CA PHE A 44 5.64 -2.28 4.43
C PHE A 44 4.88 -3.36 3.64
N PRO A 45 3.55 -3.24 3.45
CA PRO A 45 2.66 -2.15 3.88
C PRO A 45 2.41 -2.12 5.41
N TYR A 46 2.07 -0.93 5.92
CA TYR A 46 1.61 -0.70 7.29
C TYR A 46 0.35 0.17 7.20
N MET A 47 -0.74 -0.29 7.82
CA MET A 47 -2.03 0.38 7.80
C MET A 47 -2.41 0.78 9.22
N VAL A 48 -3.00 1.97 9.35
CA VAL A 48 -3.61 2.47 10.58
C VAL A 48 -5.01 2.91 10.23
N ASP A 49 -6.01 2.32 10.88
CA ASP A 49 -7.40 2.73 10.78
C ASP A 49 -7.78 3.60 11.99
N PRO A 50 -8.06 4.89 11.80
CA PRO A 50 -8.47 5.77 12.90
C PRO A 50 -9.89 5.47 13.41
N ASN A 51 -10.76 4.82 12.63
CA ASN A 51 -12.14 4.54 13.04
C ASN A 51 -12.18 3.45 14.12
N THR A 52 -11.34 2.43 13.97
CA THR A 52 -11.26 1.28 14.90
C THR A 52 -10.04 1.34 15.82
N GLY A 53 -9.08 2.22 15.54
CA GLY A 53 -7.80 2.30 16.25
C GLY A 53 -6.85 1.14 15.92
N VAL A 54 -7.17 0.32 14.91
CA VAL A 54 -6.36 -0.85 14.55
C VAL A 54 -5.15 -0.42 13.73
N ALA A 55 -3.98 -0.93 14.11
CA ALA A 55 -2.76 -0.80 13.34
C ALA A 55 -2.15 -2.18 13.08
N MET A 56 -1.89 -2.49 11.81
CA MET A 56 -1.44 -3.83 11.43
C MET A 56 -0.42 -3.84 10.29
N TYR A 57 0.32 -4.94 10.26
CA TYR A 57 1.27 -5.32 9.23
C TYR A 57 0.71 -6.48 8.39
N GLU A 58 1.48 -6.90 7.39
CA GLU A 58 1.17 -7.98 6.43
C GLU A 58 0.07 -7.62 5.43
N SER A 59 0.39 -7.64 4.14
CA SER A 59 -0.57 -7.23 3.09
C SER A 59 -1.82 -8.08 3.08
N ASP A 60 -1.69 -9.39 3.28
CA ASP A 60 -2.81 -10.32 3.17
C ASP A 60 -3.76 -10.18 4.37
N ALA A 61 -3.22 -9.91 5.57
CA ALA A 61 -4.00 -9.61 6.77
C ALA A 61 -4.75 -8.27 6.63
N ILE A 62 -4.08 -7.25 6.09
CA ILE A 62 -4.70 -5.94 5.79
C ILE A 62 -5.86 -6.10 4.80
N ILE A 63 -5.66 -6.83 3.70
CA ILE A 63 -6.71 -7.05 2.69
C ILE A 63 -7.92 -7.76 3.31
N LYS A 64 -7.68 -8.81 4.10
CA LYS A 64 -8.74 -9.52 4.80
C LYS A 64 -9.49 -8.61 5.76
N TYR A 65 -8.78 -7.83 6.57
CA TYR A 65 -9.39 -6.87 7.49
C TYR A 65 -10.26 -5.83 6.76
N LEU A 66 -9.79 -5.30 5.64
CA LEU A 66 -10.54 -4.34 4.84
C LEU A 66 -11.80 -4.98 4.24
N ALA A 67 -11.69 -6.21 3.73
CA ALA A 67 -12.85 -6.97 3.22
C ALA A 67 -13.88 -7.24 4.32
N ASP A 68 -13.43 -7.65 5.52
CA ASP A 68 -14.30 -8.00 6.64
C ASP A 68 -14.94 -6.77 7.31
N THR A 69 -14.23 -5.64 7.37
CA THR A 69 -14.69 -4.44 8.10
C THR A 69 -15.49 -3.48 7.21
N TYR A 70 -15.06 -3.32 5.96
CA TYR A 70 -15.59 -2.30 5.04
C TYR A 70 -16.23 -2.89 3.78
N GLY A 71 -16.13 -4.20 3.57
CA GLY A 71 -16.75 -4.92 2.45
C GLY A 71 -17.79 -5.94 2.92
N ASP A 72 -18.03 -6.93 2.08
CA ASP A 72 -18.93 -8.07 2.33
C ASP A 72 -18.18 -9.33 2.82
N GLY A 73 -16.90 -9.18 3.20
CA GLY A 73 -16.00 -10.30 3.53
C GLY A 73 -15.50 -11.07 2.31
N THR A 74 -15.88 -10.69 1.08
CA THR A 74 -15.34 -11.33 -0.12
C THR A 74 -14.07 -10.63 -0.57
N VAL A 75 -12.98 -11.40 -0.67
CA VAL A 75 -11.76 -10.94 -1.34
C VAL A 75 -11.86 -11.31 -2.81
N PRO A 76 -11.64 -10.38 -3.75
CA PRO A 76 -11.64 -10.70 -5.17
C PRO A 76 -10.65 -11.85 -5.44
N ILE A 77 -11.08 -12.86 -6.20
CA ILE A 77 -10.25 -14.05 -6.51
C ILE A 77 -8.88 -13.64 -7.07
N MET A 78 -8.84 -12.54 -7.83
CA MET A 78 -7.61 -11.96 -8.38
C MET A 78 -6.61 -11.51 -7.29
N LEU A 79 -7.09 -10.95 -6.18
CA LEU A 79 -6.28 -10.60 -5.01
C LEU A 79 -5.96 -11.81 -4.13
N SER A 80 -6.88 -12.78 -4.07
CA SER A 80 -6.71 -14.05 -3.35
C SER A 80 -5.75 -15.04 -4.04
N LEU A 81 -5.41 -14.84 -5.31
CA LEU A 81 -4.50 -15.68 -6.11
C LEU A 81 -3.00 -15.54 -5.74
N GLY A 82 -2.70 -14.95 -4.59
CA GLY A 82 -1.42 -15.13 -3.87
C GLY A 82 -0.17 -14.82 -4.71
N LEU A 83 0.70 -15.81 -4.87
CA LEU A 83 2.02 -15.70 -5.49
C LEU A 83 1.97 -15.36 -7.00
N PHE A 84 0.88 -15.72 -7.70
CA PHE A 84 0.76 -15.50 -9.15
C PHE A 84 0.65 -14.03 -9.52
N THR A 85 -0.12 -13.23 -8.78
CA THR A 85 -0.19 -11.77 -8.99
C THR A 85 1.11 -11.07 -8.63
N THR A 86 1.84 -11.56 -7.63
CA THR A 86 3.18 -11.06 -7.30
C THR A 86 4.17 -11.32 -8.43
N ILE A 87 4.12 -12.49 -9.07
CA ILE A 87 5.01 -12.86 -10.18
C ILE A 87 4.72 -12.02 -11.43
N THR A 88 3.46 -11.86 -11.83
CA THR A 88 3.10 -11.05 -13.01
C THR A 88 3.39 -9.57 -12.80
N ALA A 89 3.13 -9.03 -11.59
CA ALA A 89 3.52 -7.67 -11.24
C ALA A 89 5.05 -7.49 -11.24
N GLY A 90 5.81 -8.50 -10.80
CA GLY A 90 7.27 -8.51 -10.88
C GLY A 90 7.80 -8.50 -12.32
N LEU A 91 7.20 -9.29 -13.22
CA LEU A 91 7.54 -9.31 -14.64
C LEU A 91 7.28 -7.97 -15.34
N ALA A 92 6.14 -7.31 -15.05
CA ALA A 92 5.84 -5.98 -15.57
C ALA A 92 6.86 -4.90 -15.13
N MET A 93 7.53 -5.11 -13.98
CA MET A 93 8.55 -4.20 -13.46
C MET A 93 9.90 -4.32 -14.19
N ILE A 94 10.18 -5.46 -14.84
CA ILE A 94 11.44 -5.69 -15.58
C ILE A 94 11.64 -4.62 -16.65
N TRP A 95 10.60 -4.29 -17.41
CA TRP A 95 10.65 -3.29 -18.48
C TRP A 95 10.86 -1.85 -18.00
N ARG A 96 10.71 -1.56 -16.70
CA ARG A 96 10.86 -0.22 -16.13
C ARG A 96 12.19 0.02 -15.40
N VAL A 97 13.12 -0.94 -15.46
CA VAL A 97 14.50 -0.82 -14.95
C VAL A 97 14.54 -0.17 -13.56
N TRP A 98 13.65 -0.61 -12.64
CA TRP A 98 13.61 -0.14 -11.25
C TRP A 98 13.43 1.39 -11.04
N LYS A 99 13.17 2.16 -12.10
CA LYS A 99 13.04 3.62 -12.06
C LYS A 99 11.83 4.01 -11.20
N GLY A 100 12.03 4.91 -10.25
CA GLY A 100 11.00 5.33 -9.27
C GLY A 100 10.90 4.46 -8.01
N SER A 101 11.84 3.54 -7.77
CA SER A 101 11.94 2.81 -6.49
C SER A 101 12.75 3.56 -5.43
N SER A 102 13.73 4.36 -5.86
CA SER A 102 14.60 5.15 -5.00
C SER A 102 14.09 6.57 -4.81
N TYR A 103 14.37 7.14 -3.64
CA TYR A 103 14.02 8.51 -3.30
C TYR A 103 14.71 9.51 -4.23
N THR A 104 13.93 10.51 -4.66
CA THR A 104 14.43 11.72 -5.32
C THR A 104 14.00 12.91 -4.45
N VAL A 105 14.88 13.89 -4.28
CA VAL A 105 14.59 15.08 -3.47
C VAL A 105 13.35 15.77 -4.01
N SER A 106 12.35 15.96 -3.16
CA SER A 106 11.08 16.60 -3.50
C SER A 106 10.65 17.52 -2.38
N LYS A 107 9.92 18.58 -2.73
CA LYS A 107 9.30 19.49 -1.75
C LYS A 107 7.99 18.85 -1.27
N LEU A 108 7.79 18.81 0.04
CA LEU A 108 6.53 18.36 0.62
C LEU A 108 5.46 19.43 0.38
N PRO A 109 4.28 19.07 -0.16
CA PRO A 109 3.19 20.02 -0.30
C PRO A 109 2.65 20.42 1.08
N PRO A 110 2.10 21.64 1.24
CA PRO A 110 1.53 22.11 2.50
C PRO A 110 0.24 21.39 2.89
N GLN A 111 -0.47 20.80 1.92
CA GLN A 111 -1.70 20.03 2.12
C GLN A 111 -1.61 18.70 1.38
N PRO A 112 -2.26 17.63 1.88
CA PRO A 112 -2.42 16.38 1.14
C PRO A 112 -3.08 16.64 -0.21
N ILE A 113 -2.56 16.01 -1.26
CA ILE A 113 -3.12 16.12 -2.60
C ILE A 113 -4.17 15.02 -2.74
N GLU A 114 -5.40 15.42 -3.06
CA GLU A 114 -6.48 14.49 -3.42
C GLU A 114 -6.24 13.95 -4.83
N ILE A 115 -6.17 12.63 -4.95
CA ILE A 115 -5.94 11.95 -6.22
C ILE A 115 -7.00 10.87 -6.42
N TRP A 116 -7.65 10.90 -7.58
CA TRP A 116 -8.53 9.83 -8.04
C TRP A 116 -7.69 8.84 -8.83
N ALA A 117 -7.30 7.75 -8.19
CA ALA A 117 -6.41 6.75 -8.77
C ALA A 117 -7.02 5.35 -8.66
N TYR A 118 -7.08 4.65 -9.78
CA TYR A 118 -7.51 3.25 -9.86
C TYR A 118 -6.32 2.40 -10.28
N GLU A 119 -5.97 1.39 -9.49
CA GLU A 119 -5.00 0.37 -9.89
C GLU A 119 -5.77 -0.77 -10.58
N VAL A 120 -5.49 -0.99 -11.86
CA VAL A 120 -6.04 -2.08 -12.70
C VAL A 120 -4.97 -3.15 -12.94
#